data_AF-A0A9D1SHG2-F1
#
_entry.id   AF-A0A9D1SHG2-F1
#
_cell.length_a   1.000
_cell.length_b   1.000
_cell.length_c   1.000
_cell.angle_alpha   90.00
_cell.angle_beta   90.00
_cell.angle_gamma   90.00
#
_symmetry.space_group_name_H-M   'P 1'
#
loop_
_entity.id
_entity.type
_entity.pdbx_description
1 polymer ?
#
loop_
_entity_poly.entity_id
_entity_poly.type
_entity_poly.pdbx_seq_one_letter_code
_entity_poly.pdbx_strand_id
1 'polypeptide(L)'
;MNIFTKLTYGLYLLTAKDGKDNGCIINTAVQQTSTPETVAVTVNKANLTTEMIMKTGTMNLNVLSTETPFSIFSGFGMRSGRDVDKFEGIETFRTENGCLGIKKYSVGYLNMKVIESRDLGSHMWILGEVGKSEVFGGEPVSYAYYHQNIKPKPKASAAKDPYICTICGYVREGKPEADYVCPICKHGAEVFEKLSDNAKNTVNTVEINNQKQKGEQKMAKFVCSVCGYVYEGDEAPAQCPVCKAPREKFVKQEGEMSWASEHVVGVAKGAPEDIIKDLKMNFEGECTEVGMYLAMARVAHREGYPEVGLYYEKAAWEEAEHAAKFAELLGEVISDSTKKNLEMRIEAENGATAGKTDLAKRAKALNLDAIHDTVHEMARDEARHGKAFLGLYNRYFKK
;
A
#
# COMPACT_ATOMS: atom_id res chain seq x y z
N MET A 1 -24.52 5.01 -2.37
CA MET A 1 -23.50 5.99 -2.80
C MET A 1 -22.14 5.34 -2.57
N ASN A 2 -21.28 5.25 -3.59
CA ASN A 2 -20.01 4.53 -3.48
C ASN A 2 -18.93 5.43 -2.83
N ILE A 3 -18.28 4.96 -1.76
CA ILE A 3 -17.23 5.70 -1.02
C ILE A 3 -16.05 6.09 -1.92
N PHE A 4 -15.77 5.32 -2.99
CA PHE A 4 -14.72 5.63 -3.97
C PHE A 4 -14.93 6.99 -4.66
N THR A 5 -16.15 7.54 -4.68
CA THR A 5 -16.42 8.87 -5.25
C THR A 5 -16.01 10.03 -4.34
N LYS A 6 -15.65 9.75 -3.08
CA LYS A 6 -15.16 10.74 -2.10
C LYS A 6 -13.64 10.83 -2.04
N LEU A 7 -12.93 9.92 -2.71
CA LEU A 7 -11.48 10.00 -2.84
C LEU A 7 -11.10 11.13 -3.80
N THR A 8 -10.11 11.92 -3.40
CA THR A 8 -9.63 13.08 -4.16
C THR A 8 -8.56 12.65 -5.14
N TYR A 9 -8.66 13.16 -6.36
CA TYR A 9 -7.70 12.88 -7.42
C TYR A 9 -7.43 14.13 -8.25
N GLY A 10 -6.21 14.26 -8.75
CA GLY A 10 -5.92 15.11 -9.89
C GLY A 10 -6.40 14.47 -11.20
N LEU A 11 -6.17 15.16 -12.31
CA LEU A 11 -6.34 14.61 -13.65
C LEU A 11 -5.05 14.82 -14.44
N TYR A 12 -4.66 13.75 -15.12
CA TYR A 12 -3.37 13.65 -15.77
C TYR A 12 -3.52 13.08 -17.17
N LEU A 13 -2.62 13.49 -18.06
CA LEU A 13 -2.42 12.83 -19.34
C LEU A 13 -1.17 11.96 -19.23
N LEU A 14 -1.37 10.64 -19.30
CA LEU A 14 -0.31 9.64 -19.36
C LEU A 14 0.02 9.36 -20.82
N THR A 15 1.28 9.55 -21.22
CA THR A 15 1.72 9.32 -22.60
C THR A 15 2.85 8.29 -22.68
N ALA A 16 2.91 7.61 -23.81
CA ALA A 16 3.88 6.57 -24.10
C ALA A 16 4.18 6.54 -25.61
N LYS A 17 5.30 5.92 -25.97
CA LYS A 17 5.73 5.74 -27.36
C LYS A 17 6.20 4.31 -27.59
N ASP A 18 5.66 3.67 -28.62
CA ASP A 18 6.18 2.41 -29.19
C ASP A 18 5.97 2.43 -30.71
N GLY A 19 6.94 2.96 -31.45
CA GLY A 19 6.82 3.24 -32.90
C GLY A 19 5.83 4.36 -33.24
N LYS A 20 4.70 4.45 -32.55
CA LYS A 20 3.67 5.50 -32.59
C LYS A 20 3.54 6.16 -31.21
N ASP A 21 3.17 7.44 -31.19
CA ASP A 21 2.86 8.19 -29.98
C ASP A 21 1.38 7.97 -29.57
N ASN A 22 1.13 7.76 -28.27
CA ASN A 22 -0.23 7.59 -27.74
C ASN A 22 -0.34 8.11 -26.30
N GLY A 23 -1.57 8.31 -25.83
CA GLY A 23 -1.84 8.66 -24.44
C GLY A 23 -3.26 8.34 -23.99
N CYS A 24 -3.48 8.41 -22.69
CA CYS A 24 -4.79 8.31 -22.07
C CYS A 24 -4.92 9.22 -20.85
N ILE A 25 -6.15 9.62 -20.54
CA ILE A 25 -6.44 10.33 -19.29
C ILE A 25 -6.45 9.33 -18.14
N ILE A 26 -5.76 9.68 -17.06
CA ILE A 26 -5.82 8.97 -15.79
C ILE A 26 -6.08 9.97 -14.66
N ASN A 27 -6.69 9.50 -13.59
CA ASN A 27 -6.82 10.25 -12.33
C ASN A 27 -6.02 9.59 -11.19
N THR A 28 -5.71 8.29 -11.31
CA THR A 28 -4.96 7.54 -10.30
C THR A 28 -3.45 7.69 -10.53
N ALA A 29 -2.89 8.77 -10.01
CA ALA A 29 -1.45 8.98 -9.91
C ALA A 29 -1.10 9.58 -8.55
N VAL A 30 -0.01 9.12 -7.93
CA VAL A 30 0.43 9.60 -6.61
C VAL A 30 1.94 9.42 -6.44
N GLN A 31 2.61 10.40 -5.83
CA GLN A 31 4.01 10.27 -5.43
C GLN A 31 4.14 9.21 -4.32
N GLN A 32 5.11 8.31 -4.45
CA GLN A 32 5.35 7.23 -3.50
C GLN A 32 6.58 7.50 -2.63
N THR A 33 7.67 8.00 -3.21
CA THR A 33 8.91 8.29 -2.48
C THR A 33 9.52 9.62 -2.91
N SER A 34 10.34 10.19 -2.03
CA SER A 34 11.13 11.41 -2.29
C SER A 34 12.60 11.12 -2.58
N THR A 35 13.12 9.92 -2.27
CA THR A 35 14.51 9.54 -2.57
C THR A 35 14.63 8.03 -2.85
N PRO A 36 14.77 7.60 -4.12
CA PRO A 36 14.59 8.41 -5.33
C PRO A 36 13.15 8.96 -5.43
N GLU A 37 12.93 9.98 -6.26
CA GLU A 37 11.59 10.49 -6.52
C GLU A 37 10.82 9.47 -7.37
N THR A 38 9.71 8.95 -6.85
CA THR A 38 8.90 7.97 -7.58
C THR A 38 7.43 8.33 -7.56
N VAL A 39 6.74 8.00 -8.66
CA VAL A 39 5.31 8.20 -8.82
C VAL A 39 4.68 6.89 -9.28
N ALA A 40 3.62 6.47 -8.60
CA ALA A 40 2.80 5.37 -9.05
C ALA A 40 1.65 5.87 -9.90
N VAL A 41 1.36 5.15 -10.98
CA VAL A 41 0.15 5.31 -11.79
C VAL A 41 -0.60 3.98 -11.83
N THR A 42 -1.92 4.02 -11.79
CA THR A 42 -2.77 2.84 -11.99
C THR A 42 -3.61 3.05 -13.23
N VAL A 43 -3.46 2.18 -14.21
CA VAL A 43 -4.06 2.34 -15.54
C VAL A 43 -4.64 1.01 -16.03
N ASN A 44 -5.76 1.07 -16.75
CA ASN A 44 -6.44 -0.12 -17.24
C ASN A 44 -5.55 -0.87 -18.24
N LYS A 45 -5.44 -2.20 -18.10
CA LYS A 45 -4.62 -3.06 -18.97
C LYS A 45 -5.04 -3.05 -20.43
N ALA A 46 -6.33 -2.86 -20.70
CA ALA A 46 -6.86 -2.86 -22.06
C ALA A 46 -6.45 -1.60 -22.85
N ASN A 47 -5.93 -0.57 -22.18
CA ASN A 47 -5.48 0.64 -22.86
C ASN A 47 -4.20 0.36 -23.65
N LEU A 48 -4.17 0.82 -24.91
CA LEU A 48 -2.96 0.79 -25.74
C LEU A 48 -1.77 1.47 -25.04
N THR A 49 -2.02 2.56 -24.29
CA THR A 49 -0.97 3.26 -23.53
C THR A 49 -0.29 2.33 -22.54
N THR A 50 -1.05 1.47 -21.84
CA THR A 50 -0.51 0.53 -20.86
C THR A 50 0.38 -0.49 -21.55
N GLU A 51 -0.06 -1.08 -22.66
CA GLU A 51 0.75 -2.01 -23.46
C GLU A 51 2.09 -1.38 -23.89
N MET A 52 2.05 -0.14 -24.37
CA MET A 52 3.25 0.58 -24.78
C MET A 52 4.22 0.79 -23.61
N ILE A 53 3.72 1.23 -22.45
CA ILE A 53 4.54 1.45 -21.25
C ILE A 53 5.19 0.15 -20.79
N MET A 54 4.42 -0.95 -20.75
CA MET A 54 4.94 -2.25 -20.33
C MET A 54 6.02 -2.77 -21.29
N LYS A 55 5.92 -2.44 -22.58
CA LYS A 55 6.90 -2.86 -23.59
C LYS A 55 8.16 -2.00 -23.57
N THR A 56 8.05 -0.68 -23.44
CA THR A 56 9.20 0.24 -23.56
C THR A 56 9.83 0.64 -22.23
N GLY A 57 9.11 0.48 -21.12
CA GLY A 57 9.56 0.89 -19.80
C GLY A 57 9.67 2.41 -19.62
N THR A 58 9.01 3.20 -20.47
CA THR A 58 9.07 4.67 -20.43
C THR A 58 7.68 5.29 -20.51
N MET A 59 7.44 6.34 -19.74
CA MET A 59 6.18 7.09 -19.76
C MET A 59 6.39 8.56 -19.39
N ASN A 60 5.47 9.43 -19.79
CA ASN A 60 5.34 10.77 -19.22
C ASN A 60 3.99 10.96 -18.56
N LEU A 61 3.98 11.82 -17.55
CA LEU A 61 2.77 12.27 -16.89
C LEU A 61 2.68 13.79 -16.94
N ASN A 62 1.72 14.30 -17.72
CA ASN A 62 1.36 15.72 -17.73
C ASN A 62 0.30 15.98 -16.66
N VAL A 63 0.53 16.94 -15.78
CA VAL A 63 -0.47 17.42 -14.80
C VAL A 63 -1.36 18.43 -15.50
N LEU A 64 -2.63 18.09 -15.74
CA LEU A 64 -3.53 18.94 -16.53
C LEU A 64 -4.00 20.15 -15.71
N SER A 65 -4.22 21.29 -16.38
CA SER A 65 -4.69 22.52 -15.74
C SER A 65 -6.21 22.68 -15.81
N THR A 66 -6.78 23.56 -14.98
CA THR A 66 -8.21 23.93 -15.02
C THR A 66 -8.64 24.58 -16.34
N GLU A 67 -7.69 25.08 -17.14
CA GLU A 67 -7.92 25.64 -18.49
C GLU A 67 -8.04 24.56 -19.59
N THR A 68 -7.83 23.29 -19.25
CA THR A 68 -7.89 22.18 -20.21
C THR A 68 -9.31 22.03 -20.78
N PRO A 69 -9.51 22.13 -22.11
CA PRO A 69 -10.84 22.02 -22.69
C PRO A 69 -11.34 20.57 -22.69
N PHE A 70 -12.67 20.39 -22.73
CA PHE A 70 -13.30 19.06 -22.78
C PHE A 70 -12.85 18.21 -23.98
N SER A 71 -12.40 18.83 -25.08
CA SER A 71 -11.87 18.14 -26.26
C SER A 71 -10.63 17.30 -25.96
N ILE A 72 -9.77 17.75 -25.04
CA ILE A 72 -8.59 16.96 -24.59
C ILE A 72 -9.06 15.74 -23.80
N PHE A 73 -9.97 15.94 -22.84
CA PHE A 73 -10.47 14.83 -22.01
C PHE A 73 -11.21 13.77 -22.84
N SER A 74 -12.08 14.19 -23.75
CA SER A 74 -12.80 13.28 -24.64
C SER A 74 -11.87 12.63 -25.67
N GLY A 75 -10.91 13.37 -26.23
CA GLY A 75 -9.93 12.84 -27.18
C GLY A 75 -9.05 11.73 -26.61
N PHE A 76 -8.54 11.94 -25.39
CA PHE A 76 -7.65 10.96 -24.73
C PHE A 76 -8.37 9.94 -23.85
N GLY A 77 -9.59 10.23 -23.38
CA GLY A 77 -10.35 9.39 -22.46
C GLY A 77 -11.48 8.56 -23.08
N MET A 78 -11.98 8.90 -24.27
CA MET A 78 -13.12 8.21 -24.90
C MET A 78 -12.81 7.60 -26.27
N ARG A 79 -11.59 7.77 -26.78
CA ARG A 79 -11.13 7.19 -28.04
C ARG A 79 -9.95 6.25 -27.80
N SER A 80 -9.81 5.24 -28.65
CA SER A 80 -8.67 4.31 -28.64
C SER A 80 -7.57 4.81 -29.56
N GLY A 81 -6.31 4.79 -29.10
CA GLY A 81 -5.16 5.19 -29.93
C GLY A 81 -4.80 4.18 -31.01
N ARG A 82 -5.46 3.01 -31.03
CA ARG A 82 -5.31 2.02 -32.10
C ARG A 82 -5.91 2.51 -33.41
N ASP A 83 -7.05 3.20 -33.29
CA ASP A 83 -7.88 3.56 -34.44
C ASP A 83 -7.65 4.99 -34.91
N VAL A 84 -7.14 5.86 -34.02
CA VAL A 84 -7.00 7.28 -34.28
C VAL A 84 -5.64 7.82 -33.83
N ASP A 85 -5.19 8.90 -34.48
CA ASP A 85 -4.16 9.75 -33.88
C ASP A 85 -4.84 10.72 -32.89
N LYS A 86 -4.40 10.66 -31.63
CA LYS A 86 -4.94 11.50 -30.56
C LYS A 86 -4.23 12.84 -30.44
N PHE A 87 -3.06 12.99 -31.03
CA PHE A 87 -2.26 14.22 -30.98
C PHE A 87 -2.45 15.09 -32.21
N GLU A 88 -3.18 14.62 -33.22
CA GLU A 88 -3.48 15.39 -34.42
C GLU A 88 -4.12 16.74 -34.07
N GLY A 89 -3.53 17.83 -34.57
CA GLY A 89 -3.97 19.20 -34.32
C GLY A 89 -3.67 19.75 -32.91
N ILE A 90 -2.90 19.02 -32.09
CA ILE A 90 -2.49 19.45 -30.75
C ILE A 90 -1.02 19.88 -30.76
N GLU A 91 -0.73 21.06 -30.22
CA GLU A 91 0.64 21.52 -30.01
C GLU A 91 1.32 20.66 -28.93
N THR A 92 2.41 20.00 -29.31
CA THR A 92 3.14 19.05 -28.46
C THR A 92 4.62 19.35 -28.43
N PHE A 93 5.31 18.81 -27.42
CA PHE A 93 6.76 18.79 -27.33
C PHE A 93 7.26 17.37 -27.01
N ARG A 94 8.53 17.09 -27.32
CA ARG A 94 9.17 15.81 -27.05
C ARG A 94 10.01 15.90 -25.78
N THR A 95 9.88 14.92 -24.90
CA THR A 95 10.75 14.77 -23.72
C THR A 95 11.96 13.89 -24.02
N GLU A 96 12.90 13.81 -23.08
CA GLU A 96 14.15 13.06 -23.21
C GLU A 96 13.95 11.56 -23.40
N ASN A 97 12.89 10.98 -22.80
CA ASN A 97 12.50 9.58 -23.00
C ASN A 97 11.71 9.36 -24.32
N GLY A 98 11.56 10.40 -25.14
CA GLY A 98 10.91 10.32 -26.44
C GLY A 98 9.39 10.26 -26.39
N CYS A 99 8.73 10.44 -25.24
CA CYS A 99 7.28 10.56 -25.17
C CYS A 99 6.82 12.00 -25.50
N LEU A 100 5.57 12.17 -25.93
CA LEU A 100 4.99 13.50 -26.16
C LEU A 100 4.41 14.10 -24.87
N GLY A 101 4.50 15.41 -24.74
CA GLY A 101 3.80 16.20 -23.73
C GLY A 101 3.02 17.36 -24.37
N ILE A 102 2.07 17.93 -23.63
CA ILE A 102 1.31 19.13 -24.03
C ILE A 102 1.66 20.25 -23.04
N LYS A 103 2.07 21.43 -23.53
CA LYS A 103 2.43 22.56 -22.67
C LYS A 103 1.22 23.44 -22.31
N LYS A 104 0.42 23.82 -23.33
CA LYS A 104 -0.68 24.79 -23.21
C LYS A 104 -1.75 24.44 -22.16
N TYR A 105 -2.00 23.15 -21.91
CA TYR A 105 -3.06 22.66 -21.03
C TYR A 105 -2.50 21.89 -19.83
N SER A 106 -1.27 22.16 -19.43
CA SER A 106 -0.62 21.45 -18.34
C SER A 106 0.09 22.41 -17.40
N VAL A 107 0.02 22.11 -16.12
CA VAL A 107 0.76 22.80 -15.06
C VAL A 107 2.24 22.42 -15.10
N GLY A 108 2.54 21.21 -15.58
CA GLY A 108 3.89 20.68 -15.71
C GLY A 108 3.87 19.23 -16.21
N TYR A 109 5.05 18.64 -16.32
CA TYR A 109 5.20 17.23 -16.66
C TYR A 109 6.30 16.55 -15.85
N LEU A 110 6.21 15.22 -15.80
CA LEU A 110 7.19 14.32 -15.23
C LEU A 110 7.57 13.31 -16.33
N ASN A 111 8.86 13.24 -16.68
CA ASN A 111 9.34 12.09 -17.45
C ASN A 111 9.68 10.96 -16.46
N MET A 112 9.36 9.72 -16.83
CA MET A 112 9.51 8.58 -15.92
C MET A 112 10.01 7.34 -16.64
N LYS A 113 10.84 6.58 -15.91
CA LYS A 113 11.27 5.23 -16.27
C LYS A 113 10.58 4.23 -15.34
N VAL A 114 10.01 3.18 -15.90
CA VAL A 114 9.37 2.12 -15.11
C VAL A 114 10.44 1.35 -14.34
N ILE A 115 10.26 1.24 -13.03
CA ILE A 115 11.14 0.47 -12.13
C ILE A 115 10.44 -0.76 -11.53
N GLU A 116 9.12 -0.70 -11.37
CA GLU A 116 8.32 -1.83 -10.89
C GLU A 116 6.92 -1.76 -11.53
N SER A 117 6.30 -2.92 -11.70
CA SER A 117 4.89 -3.00 -12.08
C SER A 117 4.23 -4.20 -11.40
N ARG A 118 2.94 -4.07 -11.10
CA ARG A 118 2.14 -5.14 -10.51
C ARG A 118 0.80 -5.25 -11.20
N ASP A 119 0.41 -6.49 -11.44
CA ASP A 119 -0.90 -6.86 -11.94
C ASP A 119 -1.94 -6.76 -10.82
N LEU A 120 -2.98 -5.93 -11.00
CA LEU A 120 -4.11 -5.79 -10.07
C LEU A 120 -5.43 -6.33 -10.64
N GLY A 121 -5.37 -7.31 -11.53
CA GLY A 121 -6.53 -7.88 -12.22
C GLY A 121 -6.96 -7.04 -13.42
N SER A 122 -7.81 -6.02 -13.23
CA SER A 122 -8.30 -5.17 -14.34
C SER A 122 -7.31 -4.05 -14.74
N HIS A 123 -6.41 -3.68 -13.84
CA HIS A 123 -5.47 -2.58 -14.01
C HIS A 123 -4.03 -3.04 -13.79
N MET A 124 -3.08 -2.30 -14.37
CA MET A 124 -1.68 -2.34 -13.97
C MET A 124 -1.43 -1.21 -12.99
N TRP A 125 -0.78 -1.53 -11.88
CA TRP A 125 -0.06 -0.56 -11.07
C TRP A 125 1.37 -0.48 -11.59
N ILE A 126 1.85 0.73 -11.85
CA ILE A 126 3.16 0.98 -12.46
C ILE A 126 3.88 2.03 -11.63
N LEU A 127 5.07 1.71 -11.14
CA LEU A 127 5.96 2.63 -10.43
C LEU A 127 7.00 3.18 -11.39
N GLY A 128 7.00 4.50 -11.54
CA GLY A 128 8.00 5.23 -12.32
C GLY A 128 8.98 5.96 -11.41
N GLU A 129 10.27 5.80 -11.67
CA GLU A 129 11.30 6.73 -11.18
C GLU A 129 11.26 8.00 -12.03
N VAL A 130 11.16 9.15 -11.37
CA VAL A 130 11.09 10.46 -12.02
C VAL A 130 12.49 10.87 -12.47
N GLY A 131 12.62 11.22 -13.75
CA GLY A 131 13.82 11.82 -14.27
C GLY A 131 13.72 13.34 -14.26
N LYS A 132 13.64 13.94 -15.44
CA LYS A 132 13.41 15.38 -15.60
C LYS A 132 11.93 15.71 -15.42
N SER A 133 11.69 16.80 -14.71
CA SER A 133 10.39 17.43 -14.54
C SER A 133 10.48 18.93 -14.87
N GLU A 134 9.37 19.52 -15.30
CA GLU A 134 9.26 20.97 -15.54
C GLU A 134 7.88 21.46 -15.12
N VAL A 135 7.84 22.67 -14.54
CA VAL A 135 6.61 23.38 -14.17
C VAL A 135 6.42 24.53 -15.16
N PHE A 136 5.25 24.57 -15.78
CA PHE A 136 4.82 25.61 -16.71
C PHE A 136 3.98 26.71 -16.03
N GLY A 137 3.38 26.41 -14.87
CA GLY A 137 2.51 27.29 -14.11
C GLY A 137 1.02 27.02 -14.33
N GLY A 138 0.16 27.65 -13.54
CA GLY A 138 -1.30 27.47 -13.57
C GLY A 138 -1.84 26.56 -12.47
N GLU A 139 -3.17 26.41 -12.44
CA GLU A 139 -3.89 25.65 -11.41
C GLU A 139 -4.20 24.22 -11.87
N PRO A 140 -3.86 23.17 -11.10
CA PRO A 140 -4.10 21.78 -11.49
C PRO A 140 -5.60 21.45 -11.44
N VAL A 141 -6.07 20.68 -12.42
CA VAL A 141 -7.46 20.22 -12.44
C VAL A 141 -7.64 19.00 -11.54
N SER A 142 -8.60 19.09 -10.61
CA SER A 142 -9.05 17.94 -9.83
C SER A 142 -10.18 17.19 -10.55
N TYR A 143 -10.32 15.90 -10.25
CA TYR A 143 -11.42 15.09 -10.77
C TYR A 143 -12.79 15.64 -10.37
N ALA A 144 -12.91 16.18 -9.16
CA ALA A 144 -14.12 16.86 -8.69
C ALA A 144 -14.41 18.12 -9.53
N TYR A 145 -13.39 18.95 -9.78
CA TYR A 145 -13.53 20.15 -10.60
C TYR A 145 -13.95 19.82 -12.03
N TYR A 146 -13.36 18.78 -12.63
CA TYR A 146 -13.74 18.32 -13.96
C TYR A 146 -15.22 17.97 -14.07
N HIS A 147 -15.78 17.20 -13.11
CA HIS A 147 -17.21 16.86 -13.13
C HIS A 147 -18.13 18.06 -12.90
N GLN A 148 -17.68 19.07 -12.18
CA GLN A 148 -18.47 20.25 -11.87
C GLN A 148 -18.47 21.30 -12.99
N ASN A 149 -17.30 21.51 -13.63
CA ASN A 149 -17.04 22.68 -14.44
C ASN A 149 -16.67 22.39 -15.91
N ILE A 150 -16.13 21.21 -16.22
CA ILE A 150 -15.59 20.91 -17.56
C ILE A 150 -16.45 19.89 -18.30
N LYS A 151 -16.87 18.82 -17.62
CA LYS A 151 -17.68 17.76 -18.23
C LYS A 151 -19.07 18.32 -18.59
N PRO A 152 -19.50 18.22 -19.86
CA PRO A 152 -20.84 18.64 -20.26
C PRO A 152 -21.90 17.92 -19.43
N LYS A 153 -22.83 18.67 -18.85
CA LYS A 153 -23.98 18.09 -18.14
C LYS A 153 -24.84 17.35 -19.16
N PRO A 154 -25.27 16.10 -18.89
CA PRO A 154 -26.23 15.41 -19.75
C PRO A 154 -27.50 16.28 -19.89
N LYS A 155 -28.09 16.32 -21.10
CA LYS A 155 -29.47 16.83 -21.23
C LYS A 155 -30.36 15.95 -20.35
N ALA A 156 -31.05 16.55 -19.39
CA ALA A 156 -31.90 15.83 -18.45
C ALA A 156 -32.99 15.06 -19.21
N SER A 157 -32.99 13.72 -19.09
CA SER A 157 -34.22 12.93 -19.24
C SER A 157 -35.07 13.15 -17.99
N ALA A 158 -36.37 13.37 -18.14
CA ALA A 158 -37.30 13.63 -17.04
C ALA A 158 -37.10 12.64 -15.87
N ALA A 159 -36.83 13.17 -14.68
CA ALA A 159 -36.68 12.38 -13.47
C ALA A 159 -37.99 11.63 -13.16
N LYS A 160 -37.92 10.32 -12.95
CA LYS A 160 -39.08 9.50 -12.54
C LYS A 160 -39.10 9.41 -11.01
N ASP A 161 -40.26 9.64 -10.41
CA ASP A 161 -40.45 9.66 -8.95
C ASP A 161 -40.06 8.32 -8.28
N PRO A 162 -39.44 8.34 -7.09
CA PRO A 162 -39.05 7.12 -6.37
C PRO A 162 -40.24 6.40 -5.71
N TYR A 163 -40.23 5.07 -5.76
CA TYR A 163 -41.20 4.16 -5.13
C TYR A 163 -40.48 3.17 -4.20
N ILE A 164 -41.06 2.90 -3.03
CA ILE A 164 -40.53 1.99 -2.01
C ILE A 164 -41.47 0.80 -1.82
N CYS A 165 -40.90 -0.40 -1.71
CA CYS A 165 -41.63 -1.61 -1.30
C CYS A 165 -41.92 -1.53 0.21
N THR A 166 -43.19 -1.54 0.60
CA THR A 166 -43.62 -1.46 2.00
C THR A 166 -43.30 -2.70 2.83
N ILE A 167 -42.98 -3.84 2.17
CA ILE A 167 -42.63 -5.09 2.86
C ILE A 167 -41.14 -5.15 3.24
N CYS A 168 -40.23 -4.71 2.35
CA CYS A 168 -38.78 -4.92 2.54
C CYS A 168 -37.92 -3.65 2.39
N GLY A 169 -38.53 -2.51 2.06
CA GLY A 169 -37.82 -1.24 1.91
C GLY A 169 -37.04 -1.08 0.61
N TYR A 170 -37.18 -2.00 -0.36
CA TYR A 170 -36.54 -1.85 -1.68
C TYR A 170 -37.05 -0.61 -2.42
N VAL A 171 -36.16 0.30 -2.81
CA VAL A 171 -36.49 1.55 -3.52
C VAL A 171 -36.12 1.45 -5.00
N ARG A 172 -37.05 1.86 -5.88
CA ARG A 172 -36.84 1.95 -7.33
C ARG A 172 -37.28 3.32 -7.89
N GLU A 173 -36.77 3.67 -9.06
CA GLU A 173 -37.20 4.86 -9.79
C GLU A 173 -38.39 4.55 -10.71
N GLY A 174 -39.45 5.34 -10.61
CA GLY A 174 -40.70 5.17 -11.35
C GLY A 174 -41.69 4.20 -10.70
N LYS A 175 -42.97 4.32 -11.07
CA LYS A 175 -44.04 3.41 -10.64
C LYS A 175 -43.81 2.00 -11.24
N PRO A 176 -43.93 0.90 -10.47
CA PRO A 176 -43.81 -0.44 -11.03
C PRO A 176 -44.99 -0.78 -11.95
N GLU A 177 -44.70 -1.53 -13.01
CA GLU A 177 -45.70 -2.11 -13.91
C GLU A 177 -46.43 -3.26 -13.20
N ALA A 178 -47.64 -3.64 -13.64
CA ALA A 178 -48.51 -4.55 -12.88
C ALA A 178 -47.92 -5.96 -12.67
N ASP A 179 -47.01 -6.39 -13.54
CA ASP A 179 -46.30 -7.67 -13.51
C ASP A 179 -44.93 -7.59 -12.80
N TYR A 180 -44.56 -6.41 -12.30
CA TYR A 180 -43.27 -6.21 -11.65
C TYR A 180 -43.22 -6.90 -10.29
N VAL A 181 -42.24 -7.79 -10.11
CA VAL A 181 -42.00 -8.50 -8.86
C VAL A 181 -40.82 -7.88 -8.11
N CYS A 182 -41.01 -7.56 -6.83
CA CYS A 182 -39.95 -7.05 -5.97
C CYS A 182 -38.76 -8.03 -5.95
N PRO A 183 -37.54 -7.60 -6.32
CA PRO A 183 -36.39 -8.50 -6.41
C PRO A 183 -35.98 -9.09 -5.05
N ILE A 184 -36.29 -8.38 -3.96
CA ILE A 184 -35.96 -8.79 -2.59
C ILE A 184 -37.04 -9.73 -2.01
N CYS A 185 -38.28 -9.24 -1.85
CA CYS A 185 -39.31 -10.00 -1.14
C CYS A 185 -40.23 -10.82 -2.05
N LYS A 186 -40.06 -10.78 -3.37
CA LYS A 186 -40.84 -11.53 -4.37
C LYS A 186 -42.36 -11.25 -4.39
N HIS A 187 -42.82 -10.19 -3.73
CA HIS A 187 -44.21 -9.71 -3.83
C HIS A 187 -44.39 -8.83 -5.08
N GLY A 188 -45.61 -8.75 -5.60
CA GLY A 188 -45.92 -8.03 -6.82
C GLY A 188 -45.89 -6.50 -6.67
N ALA A 189 -46.24 -5.79 -7.74
CA ALA A 189 -46.17 -4.34 -7.81
C ALA A 189 -47.10 -3.62 -6.83
N GLU A 190 -48.12 -4.32 -6.32
CA GLU A 190 -49.11 -3.82 -5.37
C GLU A 190 -48.51 -3.38 -4.03
N VAL A 191 -47.31 -3.86 -3.68
CA VAL A 191 -46.66 -3.52 -2.41
C VAL A 191 -45.73 -2.29 -2.49
N PHE A 192 -45.76 -1.55 -3.61
CA PHE A 192 -44.92 -0.36 -3.81
C PHE A 192 -45.71 0.94 -3.66
N GLU A 193 -45.23 1.81 -2.79
CA GLU A 193 -45.79 3.13 -2.54
C GLU A 193 -44.83 4.24 -2.96
N LYS A 194 -45.38 5.41 -3.33
CA LYS A 194 -44.58 6.57 -3.71
C LYS A 194 -43.90 7.12 -2.46
N LEU A 195 -42.57 7.25 -2.51
CA LEU A 195 -41.80 7.78 -1.40
C LEU A 195 -42.07 9.31 -1.31
N SER A 196 -42.88 9.72 -0.33
CA SER A 196 -43.21 11.14 -0.11
C SER A 196 -42.18 11.86 0.77
N ASP A 197 -42.09 13.19 0.63
CA ASP A 197 -41.04 14.05 1.19
C ASP A 197 -40.92 14.11 2.74
N ASN A 198 -41.78 13.42 3.49
CA ASN A 198 -41.88 13.56 4.96
C ASN A 198 -41.03 12.59 5.80
N ALA A 199 -40.02 11.93 5.25
CA ALA A 199 -39.07 11.10 6.01
C ALA A 199 -37.64 11.69 6.09
N LYS A 200 -37.50 13.02 5.93
CA LYS A 200 -36.23 13.74 6.14
C LYS A 200 -36.20 14.37 7.54
N ASN A 201 -36.13 13.57 8.61
CA ASN A 201 -35.73 14.10 9.92
C ASN A 201 -35.33 12.99 10.88
N THR A 202 -34.02 12.80 11.06
CA THR A 202 -33.35 12.58 12.35
C THR A 202 -31.86 12.35 12.08
N VAL A 203 -31.04 13.37 12.31
CA VAL A 203 -30.14 13.49 13.48
C VAL A 203 -29.39 14.81 13.28
N ASN A 204 -29.65 15.74 14.19
CA ASN A 204 -29.05 17.07 14.24
C ASN A 204 -27.56 17.02 14.57
N THR A 205 -26.86 17.92 13.89
CA THR A 205 -25.65 18.65 14.24
C THR A 205 -25.36 18.84 15.73
N VAL A 206 -24.07 18.74 16.09
CA VAL A 206 -23.45 19.58 17.13
C VAL A 206 -22.11 20.08 16.59
N GLU A 207 -22.07 21.35 16.19
CA GLU A 207 -20.85 22.14 16.01
C GLU A 207 -20.45 22.72 17.37
N ILE A 208 -19.16 22.63 17.73
CA ILE A 208 -18.59 23.50 18.77
C ILE A 208 -17.30 24.11 18.24
N ASN A 209 -17.32 25.44 18.15
CA ASN A 209 -16.20 26.33 17.86
C ASN A 209 -15.16 26.28 18.98
N ASN A 210 -13.87 26.20 18.63
CA ASN A 210 -12.77 26.42 19.58
C ASN A 210 -11.93 27.63 19.16
N GLN A 211 -11.99 28.66 20.00
CA GLN A 211 -11.10 29.81 19.97
C GLN A 211 -9.83 29.52 20.79
N LYS A 212 -8.72 30.09 20.30
CA LYS A 212 -7.36 30.03 20.86
C LYS A 212 -7.27 30.68 22.24
N GLN A 213 -6.38 30.18 23.09
CA GLN A 213 -5.32 30.97 23.75
C GLN A 213 -4.29 30.03 24.41
N LYS A 214 -3.00 30.34 24.22
CA LYS A 214 -1.85 29.59 24.76
C LYS A 214 -1.02 30.58 25.59
N GLY A 215 -0.78 30.22 26.85
CA GLY A 215 0.18 30.86 27.76
C GLY A 215 0.67 29.78 28.71
N GLU A 216 1.97 29.51 28.71
CA GLU A 216 2.64 28.38 29.39
C GLU A 216 2.88 28.65 30.88
N GLN A 217 2.66 27.63 31.72
CA GLN A 217 3.39 27.44 32.99
C GLN A 217 3.57 25.94 33.26
N LYS A 218 4.78 25.57 33.70
CA LYS A 218 5.27 24.19 33.87
C LYS A 218 4.67 23.59 35.16
N MET A 219 3.80 22.59 35.06
CA MET A 219 3.18 21.90 36.20
C MET A 219 3.67 20.45 36.33
N ALA A 220 3.52 19.85 37.52
CA ALA A 220 3.90 18.46 37.78
C ALA A 220 3.01 17.48 37.01
N LYS A 221 3.58 16.36 36.55
CA LYS A 221 2.87 15.34 35.76
C LYS A 221 2.52 14.12 36.60
N PHE A 222 1.26 13.72 36.54
CA PHE A 222 0.73 12.52 37.18
C PHE A 222 0.17 11.60 36.11
N VAL A 223 0.62 10.34 36.07
CA VAL A 223 0.17 9.35 35.08
C VAL A 223 -0.76 8.34 35.75
N CYS A 224 -1.95 8.15 35.21
CA CYS A 224 -2.87 7.12 35.66
C CYS A 224 -2.33 5.72 35.29
N SER A 225 -2.00 4.90 36.27
CA SER A 225 -1.52 3.51 36.10
C SER A 225 -2.51 2.56 35.42
N VAL A 226 -3.79 2.94 35.32
CA VAL A 226 -4.85 2.09 34.73
C VAL A 226 -5.03 2.34 33.23
N CYS A 227 -4.87 3.59 32.77
CA CYS A 227 -5.18 3.96 31.37
C CYS A 227 -4.14 4.86 30.69
N GLY A 228 -3.06 5.23 31.40
CA GLY A 228 -2.02 6.09 30.87
C GLY A 228 -2.38 7.58 30.77
N TYR A 229 -3.57 8.01 31.24
CA TYR A 229 -3.94 9.43 31.23
C TYR A 229 -2.95 10.27 32.03
N VAL A 230 -2.39 11.29 31.39
CA VAL A 230 -1.45 12.24 31.99
C VAL A 230 -2.20 13.49 32.42
N TYR A 231 -2.13 13.80 33.71
CA TYR A 231 -2.65 15.03 34.30
C TYR A 231 -1.48 15.96 34.62
N GLU A 232 -1.56 17.21 34.18
CA GLU A 232 -0.59 18.26 34.51
C GLU A 232 -1.24 19.23 35.51
N GLY A 233 -0.73 19.27 36.73
CA GLY A 233 -1.28 20.08 37.82
C GLY A 233 -0.46 19.95 39.11
N ASP A 234 -0.83 20.69 40.15
CA ASP A 234 -0.10 20.63 41.43
C ASP A 234 -0.36 19.32 42.19
N GLU A 235 -1.53 18.71 41.99
CA GLU A 235 -1.95 17.48 42.65
C GLU A 235 -2.78 16.56 41.72
N ALA A 236 -2.62 15.25 41.86
CA ALA A 236 -3.39 14.26 41.10
C ALA A 236 -4.92 14.45 41.26
N PRO A 237 -5.73 14.30 40.21
CA PRO A 237 -7.17 14.49 40.29
C PRO A 237 -7.81 13.42 41.19
N ALA A 238 -8.93 13.77 41.86
CA ALA A 238 -9.67 12.86 42.74
C ALA A 238 -10.11 11.57 42.01
N GLN A 239 -10.38 11.67 40.72
CA GLN A 239 -10.74 10.57 39.86
C GLN A 239 -10.19 10.81 38.44
N CYS A 240 -9.70 9.75 37.80
CA CYS A 240 -9.24 9.83 36.41
C CYS A 240 -10.43 10.21 35.50
N PRO A 241 -10.32 11.27 34.68
CA PRO A 241 -11.41 11.69 33.79
C PRO A 241 -11.69 10.69 32.67
N VAL A 242 -10.74 9.80 32.35
CA VAL A 242 -10.86 8.80 31.30
C VAL A 242 -11.44 7.48 31.84
N CYS A 243 -10.73 6.84 32.78
CA CYS A 243 -11.08 5.49 33.24
C CYS A 243 -11.79 5.44 34.59
N LYS A 244 -12.06 6.60 35.20
CA LYS A 244 -12.70 6.70 36.51
C LYS A 244 -11.93 6.05 37.67
N ALA A 245 -10.66 5.67 37.47
CA ALA A 245 -9.80 5.16 38.53
C ALA A 245 -9.62 6.22 39.63
N PRO A 246 -9.57 5.83 40.91
CA PRO A 246 -9.45 6.77 42.01
C PRO A 246 -8.03 7.35 42.10
N ARG A 247 -7.86 8.45 42.85
CA ARG A 247 -6.62 9.23 42.93
C ARG A 247 -5.37 8.40 43.24
N GLU A 248 -5.51 7.32 44.00
CA GLU A 248 -4.40 6.44 44.40
C GLU A 248 -3.75 5.71 43.20
N LYS A 249 -4.42 5.67 42.05
CA LYS A 249 -3.90 5.08 40.81
C LYS A 249 -3.04 6.04 39.99
N PHE A 250 -2.85 7.29 40.41
CA PHE A 250 -1.95 8.23 39.77
C PHE A 250 -0.54 8.15 40.35
N VAL A 251 0.44 7.95 39.49
CA VAL A 251 1.86 7.93 39.84
C VAL A 251 2.47 9.27 39.43
N LYS A 252 3.10 9.97 40.39
CA LYS A 252 3.84 11.21 40.11
C LYS A 252 5.12 10.85 39.38
N GLN A 253 5.38 11.48 38.24
CA GLN A 253 6.59 11.22 37.46
C GLN A 253 7.72 12.11 37.99
N GLU A 254 8.63 11.54 38.78
CA GLU A 254 9.87 12.18 39.25
C GLU A 254 11.09 11.31 38.83
N GLY A 255 12.05 11.88 38.08
CA GLY A 255 13.28 11.18 37.68
C GLY A 255 13.26 10.48 36.31
N GLU A 256 14.39 9.84 35.97
CA GLU A 256 14.63 9.18 34.67
C GLU A 256 13.55 8.15 34.31
N MET A 257 13.18 8.14 33.03
CA MET A 257 12.14 7.28 32.48
C MET A 257 12.56 5.81 32.57
N SER A 258 11.90 5.03 33.42
CA SER A 258 11.95 3.56 33.38
C SER A 258 10.62 3.02 32.84
N TRP A 259 10.70 2.09 31.89
CA TRP A 259 9.53 1.48 31.26
C TRP A 259 9.22 0.16 31.95
N ALA A 260 7.97 -0.05 32.35
CA ALA A 260 7.56 -1.24 33.13
C ALA A 260 7.65 -2.57 32.35
N SER A 261 7.96 -2.53 31.05
CA SER A 261 7.96 -3.71 30.17
C SER A 261 8.93 -3.49 29.01
N GLU A 262 10.23 -3.48 29.30
CA GLU A 262 11.25 -3.51 28.25
C GLU A 262 11.22 -4.90 27.57
N HIS A 263 11.27 -4.93 26.24
CA HIS A 263 11.45 -6.18 25.51
C HIS A 263 12.88 -6.68 25.77
N VAL A 264 13.01 -7.84 26.41
CA VAL A 264 14.30 -8.44 26.75
C VAL A 264 14.54 -9.66 25.87
N VAL A 265 15.62 -9.62 25.08
CA VAL A 265 16.11 -10.77 24.34
C VAL A 265 16.73 -11.79 25.30
N GLY A 266 16.34 -13.05 25.18
CA GLY A 266 16.85 -14.13 26.02
C GLY A 266 16.15 -14.23 27.37
N VAL A 267 14.87 -13.85 27.47
CA VAL A 267 14.10 -13.96 28.73
C VAL A 267 14.00 -15.41 29.23
N ALA A 268 14.16 -16.41 28.36
CA ALA A 268 14.19 -17.81 28.77
C ALA A 268 15.54 -18.23 29.39
N LYS A 269 16.60 -17.40 29.34
CA LYS A 269 17.91 -17.75 29.92
C LYS A 269 17.79 -18.03 31.42
N GLY A 270 18.01 -19.29 31.81
CA GLY A 270 17.84 -19.76 33.19
C GLY A 270 16.54 -20.54 33.44
N ALA A 271 15.69 -20.73 32.42
CA ALA A 271 14.59 -21.68 32.47
C ALA A 271 15.10 -23.13 32.56
N PRO A 272 14.27 -24.08 33.03
CA PRO A 272 14.60 -25.50 33.08
C PRO A 272 15.10 -26.06 31.73
N GLU A 273 16.05 -26.99 31.75
CA GLU A 273 16.69 -27.54 30.55
C GLU A 273 15.71 -28.22 29.59
N ASP A 274 14.69 -28.89 30.12
CA ASP A 274 13.59 -29.50 29.36
C ASP A 274 12.79 -28.43 28.59
N ILE A 275 12.46 -27.32 29.24
CA ILE A 275 11.76 -26.19 28.60
C ILE A 275 12.65 -25.55 27.53
N ILE A 276 13.93 -25.32 27.80
CA ILE A 276 14.86 -24.77 26.82
C ILE A 276 15.00 -25.68 25.61
N LYS A 277 15.06 -26.99 25.83
CA LYS A 277 15.12 -27.98 24.75
C LYS A 277 13.84 -27.94 23.92
N ASP A 278 12.67 -27.91 24.54
CA ASP A 278 11.40 -27.83 23.82
C ASP A 278 11.30 -26.54 23.01
N LEU A 279 11.72 -25.39 23.57
CA LEU A 279 11.75 -24.12 22.84
C LEU A 279 12.69 -24.16 21.63
N LYS A 280 13.84 -24.85 21.72
CA LYS A 280 14.74 -25.07 20.57
C LYS A 280 14.12 -25.97 19.51
N MET A 281 13.47 -27.06 19.93
CA MET A 281 12.78 -27.96 19.02
C MET A 281 11.65 -27.26 18.28
N ASN A 282 10.90 -26.38 18.97
CA ASN A 282 9.89 -25.54 18.32
C ASN A 282 10.57 -24.57 17.34
N PHE A 283 11.61 -23.84 17.73
CA PHE A 283 12.34 -22.95 16.81
C PHE A 283 12.81 -23.66 15.52
N GLU A 284 13.38 -24.86 15.64
CA GLU A 284 13.82 -25.67 14.50
C GLU A 284 12.64 -26.17 13.66
N GLY A 285 11.55 -26.58 14.31
CA GLY A 285 10.30 -26.98 13.66
C GLY A 285 9.73 -25.85 12.81
N GLU A 286 9.52 -24.68 13.41
CA GLU A 286 8.96 -23.51 12.72
C GLU A 286 9.85 -23.09 11.54
N CYS A 287 11.18 -23.04 11.72
CA CYS A 287 12.11 -22.74 10.61
C CYS A 287 11.99 -23.74 9.45
N THR A 288 11.72 -25.01 9.76
CA THR A 288 11.53 -26.07 8.76
C THR A 288 10.20 -25.88 8.03
N GLU A 289 9.13 -25.53 8.74
CA GLU A 289 7.81 -25.29 8.15
C GLU A 289 7.83 -24.12 7.16
N VAL A 290 8.57 -23.04 7.45
CA VAL A 290 8.77 -21.93 6.50
C VAL A 290 9.28 -22.44 5.15
N GLY A 291 10.33 -23.27 5.17
CA GLY A 291 10.90 -23.85 3.95
C GLY A 291 9.93 -24.79 3.23
N MET A 292 9.20 -25.61 3.99
CA MET A 292 8.19 -26.53 3.46
C MET A 292 7.04 -25.79 2.78
N TYR A 293 6.46 -24.79 3.43
CA TYR A 293 5.36 -24.01 2.87
C TYR A 293 5.77 -23.25 1.60
N LEU A 294 6.97 -22.64 1.57
CA LEU A 294 7.46 -21.98 0.35
C LEU A 294 7.71 -22.98 -0.79
N ALA A 295 8.15 -24.20 -0.50
CA ALA A 295 8.28 -25.25 -1.50
C ALA A 295 6.91 -25.72 -2.02
N MET A 296 5.93 -25.91 -1.13
CA MET A 296 4.55 -26.25 -1.48
C MET A 296 3.89 -25.15 -2.31
N ALA A 297 4.13 -23.87 -1.99
CA ALA A 297 3.65 -22.74 -2.77
C ALA A 297 4.15 -22.81 -4.23
N ARG A 298 5.45 -23.10 -4.42
CA ARG A 298 6.03 -23.27 -5.77
C ARG A 298 5.40 -24.41 -6.55
N VAL A 299 4.99 -25.49 -5.88
CA VAL A 299 4.24 -26.59 -6.52
C VAL A 299 2.85 -26.13 -6.92
N ALA A 300 2.10 -25.52 -5.99
CA ALA A 300 0.74 -25.02 -6.25
C ALA A 300 0.70 -24.03 -7.43
N HIS A 301 1.67 -23.12 -7.52
CA HIS A 301 1.79 -22.19 -8.65
C HIS A 301 2.03 -22.89 -9.99
N ARG A 302 2.85 -23.95 -10.02
CA ARG A 302 3.11 -24.74 -11.24
C ARG A 302 1.90 -25.55 -11.68
N GLU A 303 1.09 -26.01 -10.74
CA GLU A 303 -0.16 -26.72 -11.00
C GLU A 303 -1.32 -25.79 -11.39
N GLY A 304 -1.13 -24.46 -11.30
CA GLY A 304 -2.15 -23.48 -11.66
C GLY A 304 -3.15 -23.17 -10.54
N TYR A 305 -2.76 -23.38 -9.27
CA TYR A 305 -3.53 -23.02 -8.08
C TYR A 305 -2.92 -21.79 -7.38
N PRO A 306 -3.04 -20.58 -7.95
CA PRO A 306 -2.38 -19.39 -7.43
C PRO A 306 -2.87 -18.99 -6.05
N GLU A 307 -4.16 -19.15 -5.74
CA GLU A 307 -4.72 -18.82 -4.42
C GLU A 307 -4.13 -19.70 -3.31
N VAL A 308 -3.99 -21.00 -3.58
CA VAL A 308 -3.37 -21.95 -2.66
C VAL A 308 -1.88 -21.61 -2.47
N GLY A 309 -1.18 -21.29 -3.56
CA GLY A 309 0.22 -20.86 -3.50
C GLY A 309 0.41 -19.59 -2.66
N LEU A 310 -0.46 -18.59 -2.83
CA LEU A 310 -0.44 -17.36 -2.04
C LEU A 310 -0.76 -17.62 -0.56
N TYR A 311 -1.66 -18.55 -0.25
CA TYR A 311 -1.94 -18.90 1.14
C TYR A 311 -0.76 -19.62 1.79
N TYR A 312 -0.08 -20.53 1.08
CA TYR A 312 1.16 -21.15 1.58
C TYR A 312 2.27 -20.12 1.83
N GLU A 313 2.44 -19.13 0.95
CA GLU A 313 3.38 -18.02 1.19
C GLU A 313 3.00 -17.21 2.44
N LYS A 314 1.70 -16.99 2.66
CA LYS A 314 1.20 -16.30 3.85
C LYS A 314 1.48 -17.11 5.13
N ALA A 315 1.20 -18.41 5.12
CA ALA A 315 1.48 -19.31 6.24
C ALA A 315 2.99 -19.36 6.56
N ALA A 316 3.85 -19.41 5.53
CA ALA A 316 5.30 -19.34 5.73
C ALA A 316 5.76 -18.07 6.47
N TRP A 317 5.10 -16.92 6.24
CA TRP A 317 5.39 -15.70 6.99
C TRP A 317 4.89 -15.73 8.43
N GLU A 318 3.82 -16.47 8.70
CA GLU A 318 3.29 -16.66 10.06
C GLU A 318 4.22 -17.59 10.88
N GLU A 319 4.70 -18.69 10.29
CA GLU A 319 5.69 -19.55 10.97
C GLU A 319 7.05 -18.87 11.12
N ALA A 320 7.45 -18.00 10.18
CA ALA A 320 8.66 -17.20 10.34
C ALA A 320 8.57 -16.26 11.55
N GLU A 321 7.38 -15.71 11.82
CA GLU A 321 7.11 -14.90 13.01
C GLU A 321 7.11 -15.75 14.30
N HIS A 322 6.60 -16.98 14.26
CA HIS A 322 6.72 -17.92 15.38
C HIS A 322 8.19 -18.25 15.67
N ALA A 323 8.97 -18.61 14.65
CA ALA A 323 10.41 -18.86 14.76
C ALA A 323 11.16 -17.64 15.34
N ALA A 324 10.85 -16.43 14.88
CA ALA A 324 11.46 -15.20 15.39
C ALA A 324 11.22 -15.01 16.89
N LYS A 325 9.98 -15.24 17.36
CA LYS A 325 9.64 -15.19 18.79
C LYS A 325 10.41 -16.22 19.61
N PHE A 326 10.52 -17.46 19.14
CA PHE A 326 11.32 -18.46 19.85
C PHE A 326 12.81 -18.09 19.90
N ALA A 327 13.35 -17.55 18.80
CA ALA A 327 14.73 -17.05 18.77
C ALA A 327 14.96 -15.89 19.76
N GLU A 328 13.99 -14.97 19.89
CA GLU A 328 14.02 -13.90 20.88
C GLU A 328 13.93 -14.42 22.32
N LEU A 329 13.04 -15.37 22.59
CA LEU A 329 12.91 -15.98 23.91
C LEU A 329 14.21 -16.66 24.35
N LEU A 330 14.84 -17.42 23.46
CA LEU A 330 16.09 -18.13 23.71
C LEU A 330 17.29 -17.16 23.79
N GLY A 331 17.37 -16.20 22.88
CA GLY A 331 18.47 -15.24 22.80
C GLY A 331 19.85 -15.90 22.58
N GLU A 332 19.88 -17.07 21.93
CA GLU A 332 21.10 -17.84 21.63
C GLU A 332 21.63 -17.53 20.22
N VAL A 333 20.73 -17.30 19.26
CA VAL A 333 21.06 -17.03 17.85
C VAL A 333 21.00 -15.54 17.49
N ILE A 334 20.62 -14.71 18.46
CA ILE A 334 20.56 -13.24 18.36
C ILE A 334 21.05 -12.57 19.65
N SER A 335 21.40 -11.29 19.54
CA SER A 335 21.72 -10.37 20.63
C SER A 335 20.75 -9.19 20.62
N ASP A 336 20.65 -8.51 21.75
CA ASP A 336 20.04 -7.21 21.93
C ASP A 336 20.75 -6.04 21.20
N SER A 337 21.92 -6.29 20.60
CA SER A 337 22.69 -5.30 19.85
C SER A 337 22.65 -5.55 18.34
N THR A 338 22.09 -4.60 17.58
CA THR A 338 22.11 -4.61 16.11
C THR A 338 23.51 -4.73 15.55
N LYS A 339 24.50 -4.07 16.18
CA LYS A 339 25.91 -4.19 15.76
C LYS A 339 26.40 -5.63 15.88
N LYS A 340 26.14 -6.29 17.01
CA LYS A 340 26.56 -7.67 17.25
C LYS A 340 25.84 -8.65 16.32
N ASN A 341 24.54 -8.44 16.09
CA ASN A 341 23.77 -9.24 15.14
C ASN A 341 24.32 -9.15 13.71
N LEU A 342 24.72 -7.96 13.27
CA LEU A 342 25.37 -7.80 11.95
C LEU A 342 26.70 -8.53 11.89
N GLU A 343 27.56 -8.44 12.90
CA GLU A 343 28.81 -9.21 12.97
C GLU A 343 28.55 -10.72 12.87
N MET A 344 27.62 -11.23 13.69
CA MET A 344 27.23 -12.65 13.69
C MET A 344 26.72 -13.11 12.33
N ARG A 345 25.88 -12.31 11.65
CA ARG A 345 25.40 -12.65 10.31
C ARG A 345 26.50 -12.59 9.25
N ILE A 346 27.41 -11.62 9.30
CA ILE A 346 28.55 -11.56 8.37
C ILE A 346 29.40 -12.84 8.47
N GLU A 347 29.71 -13.27 9.69
CA GLU A 347 30.47 -14.50 9.93
C GLU A 347 29.71 -15.74 9.47
N ALA A 348 28.41 -15.82 9.78
CA ALA A 348 27.54 -16.93 9.37
C ALA A 348 27.44 -17.06 7.84
N GLU A 349 27.20 -15.96 7.12
CA GLU A 349 27.10 -15.95 5.65
C GLU A 349 28.43 -16.33 4.99
N ASN A 350 29.57 -15.90 5.56
CA ASN A 350 30.90 -16.31 5.07
C ASN A 350 31.13 -17.82 5.23
N GLY A 351 30.77 -18.37 6.39
CA GLY A 351 30.82 -19.82 6.63
C GLY A 351 29.88 -20.61 5.70
N ALA A 352 28.64 -20.14 5.54
CA ALA A 352 27.65 -20.75 4.66
C ALA A 352 28.08 -20.72 3.18
N THR A 353 28.67 -19.62 2.73
CA THR A 353 29.26 -19.49 1.38
C THR A 353 30.31 -20.57 1.15
N ALA A 354 31.24 -20.74 2.10
CA ALA A 354 32.30 -21.74 1.99
C ALA A 354 31.74 -23.17 1.97
N GLY A 355 30.81 -23.50 2.88
CA GLY A 355 30.18 -24.82 2.96
C GLY A 355 29.37 -25.18 1.70
N LYS A 356 28.56 -24.24 1.18
CA LYS A 356 27.79 -24.47 -0.05
C LYS A 356 28.70 -24.57 -1.28
N THR A 357 29.79 -23.80 -1.33
CA THR A 357 30.77 -23.92 -2.42
C THR A 357 31.44 -25.29 -2.44
N ASP A 358 31.81 -25.83 -1.27
CA ASP A 358 32.35 -27.18 -1.16
C ASP A 358 31.33 -28.24 -1.60
N LEU A 359 30.09 -28.15 -1.11
CA LEU A 359 29.02 -29.07 -1.48
C LEU A 359 28.78 -29.07 -2.99
N ALA A 360 28.72 -27.89 -3.62
CA ALA A 360 28.57 -27.77 -5.06
C ALA A 360 29.74 -28.44 -5.80
N LYS A 361 30.99 -28.19 -5.39
CA LYS A 361 32.18 -28.84 -5.98
C LYS A 361 32.11 -30.36 -5.90
N ARG A 362 31.71 -30.91 -4.76
CA ARG A 362 31.54 -32.37 -4.59
C ARG A 362 30.41 -32.92 -5.45
N ALA A 363 29.29 -32.20 -5.55
CA ALA A 363 28.18 -32.59 -6.44
C ALA A 363 28.62 -32.60 -7.91
N LYS A 364 29.42 -31.61 -8.35
CA LYS A 364 29.97 -31.57 -9.71
C LYS A 364 30.92 -32.72 -9.99
N ALA A 365 31.77 -33.08 -9.03
CA ALA A 365 32.68 -34.22 -9.17
C ALA A 365 31.94 -35.56 -9.33
N LEU A 366 30.70 -35.65 -8.81
CA LEU A 366 29.81 -36.81 -8.95
C LEU A 366 28.85 -36.70 -10.14
N ASN A 367 28.99 -35.70 -11.02
CA ASN A 367 28.10 -35.41 -12.14
C ASN A 367 26.62 -35.18 -11.75
N LEU A 368 26.39 -34.65 -10.54
CA LEU A 368 25.06 -34.28 -10.04
C LEU A 368 24.74 -32.81 -10.39
N ASP A 369 24.58 -32.53 -11.69
CA ASP A 369 24.55 -31.16 -12.21
C ASP A 369 23.41 -30.30 -11.63
N ALA A 370 22.20 -30.85 -11.50
CA ALA A 370 21.06 -30.11 -10.93
C ALA A 370 21.32 -29.67 -9.47
N ILE A 371 21.99 -30.51 -8.68
CA ILE A 371 22.36 -30.20 -7.30
C ILE A 371 23.49 -29.17 -7.29
N HIS A 372 24.52 -29.36 -8.12
CA HIS A 372 25.61 -28.41 -8.25
C HIS A 372 25.09 -27.02 -8.59
N ASP A 373 24.29 -26.89 -9.66
CA ASP A 373 23.86 -25.60 -10.19
C ASP A 373 23.01 -24.85 -9.16
N THR A 374 22.07 -25.55 -8.51
CA THR A 374 21.22 -24.98 -7.47
C THR A 374 22.03 -24.53 -6.26
N VAL A 375 22.89 -25.41 -5.71
CA VAL A 375 23.67 -25.09 -4.50
C VAL A 375 24.72 -24.02 -4.77
N HIS A 376 25.28 -23.99 -5.97
CA HIS A 376 26.24 -22.97 -6.38
C HIS A 376 25.58 -21.59 -6.53
N GLU A 377 24.34 -21.52 -7.05
CA GLU A 377 23.54 -20.30 -7.03
C GLU A 377 23.30 -19.84 -5.59
N MET A 378 22.88 -20.73 -4.70
CA MET A 378 22.71 -20.41 -3.27
C MET A 378 24.01 -19.93 -2.62
N ALA A 379 25.17 -20.48 -2.98
CA ALA A 379 26.46 -20.00 -2.48
C ALA A 379 26.75 -18.54 -2.90
N ARG A 380 26.32 -18.14 -4.10
CA ARG A 380 26.43 -16.74 -4.56
C ARG A 380 25.47 -15.83 -3.79
N ASP A 381 24.30 -16.33 -3.43
CA ASP A 381 23.35 -15.61 -2.58
C ASP A 381 23.92 -15.33 -1.19
N GLU A 382 24.50 -16.33 -0.52
CA GLU A 382 25.16 -16.11 0.77
C GLU A 382 26.28 -15.07 0.67
N ALA A 383 27.09 -15.12 -0.39
CA ALA A 383 28.15 -14.13 -0.62
C ALA A 383 27.59 -12.71 -0.81
N ARG A 384 26.43 -12.59 -1.46
CA ARG A 384 25.71 -11.32 -1.64
C ARG A 384 25.12 -10.84 -0.31
N HIS A 385 24.50 -11.71 0.48
CA HIS A 385 23.98 -11.38 1.81
C HIS A 385 25.11 -10.90 2.73
N GLY A 386 26.21 -11.65 2.81
CA GLY A 386 27.38 -11.28 3.62
C GLY A 386 27.97 -9.92 3.23
N LYS A 387 28.10 -9.63 1.92
CA LYS A 387 28.53 -8.30 1.44
C LYS A 387 27.54 -7.19 1.79
N ALA A 388 26.24 -7.45 1.72
CA ALA A 388 25.21 -6.49 2.10
C ALA A 388 25.28 -6.18 3.60
N PHE A 389 25.36 -7.21 4.46
CA PHE A 389 25.51 -7.02 5.90
C PHE A 389 26.81 -6.31 6.26
N LEU A 390 27.93 -6.64 5.60
CA LEU A 390 29.20 -5.95 5.78
C LEU A 390 29.11 -4.48 5.37
N GLY A 391 28.41 -4.17 4.28
CA GLY A 391 28.15 -2.81 3.83
C GLY A 391 27.36 -2.00 4.87
N LEU A 392 26.30 -2.59 5.43
CA LEU A 392 25.51 -1.99 6.51
C LEU A 392 26.33 -1.79 7.78
N TYR A 393 27.08 -2.82 8.20
CA TYR A 393 27.96 -2.74 9.36
C TYR A 393 28.96 -1.59 9.21
N ASN A 394 29.63 -1.51 8.06
CA ASN A 394 30.60 -0.45 7.80
C ASN A 394 29.96 0.93 7.79
N ARG A 395 28.77 1.08 7.18
CA ARG A 395 28.06 2.36 7.09
C ARG A 395 27.69 2.94 8.45
N TYR A 396 27.27 2.10 9.39
CA TYR A 396 26.71 2.56 10.67
C TYR A 396 27.66 2.41 11.87
N PHE A 397 28.63 1.49 11.82
CA PHE A 397 29.42 1.11 13.00
C PHE A 397 30.94 1.15 12.81
N LYS A 398 31.43 1.29 11.58
CA LYS A 398 32.86 1.44 11.31
C LYS A 398 33.15 2.93 11.04
N LYS A 399 33.76 3.59 12.03
CA LYS A 399 34.26 4.96 11.90
C LYS A 399 35.55 4.99 11.10
#